data_AF-A0A227J8J4-F1
#
_entry.id   AF-A0A227J8J4-F1
#
_cell.length_a   1.000
_cell.length_b   1.000
_cell.length_c   1.000
_cell.angle_alpha   90.00
_cell.angle_beta   90.00
_cell.angle_gamma   90.00
#
_symmetry.space_group_name_H-M   'P 1'
#
loop_
_entity.id
_entity.type
_entity.pdbx_description
1 polymer ?
#
loop_
_entity_poly.entity_id
_entity_poly.type
_entity_poly.pdbx_seq_one_letter_code
_entity_poly.pdbx_strand_id
1 'polypeptide(L)'
;DKHFVSTDLESNIPVILALIGIWYNNFHGAESEAILPYDQYMHRFAAYFQQGNMESNGKYVDREGNAVTYQTGPIIWGEPGTNGQHAFYQLIHQGTKLIPCDFIAPAISHNPAGDHHQKLMSNFFAQTEALAFGKSEETVKEELVKAGKNAEEVAAIA
;
A
#
# COMPACT_ATOMS: atom_id res chain seq x y z
N ASP A 1 -11.31 16.79 -11.88
CA ASP A 1 -11.78 16.98 -13.27
C ASP A 1 -10.90 17.91 -14.08
N LYS A 2 -10.86 19.23 -13.81
CA LYS A 2 -10.05 20.18 -14.60
C LYS A 2 -8.60 19.73 -14.76
N HIS A 3 -7.92 19.41 -13.65
CA HIS A 3 -6.56 18.86 -13.65
C HIS A 3 -6.42 17.62 -14.55
N PHE A 4 -7.32 16.66 -14.44
CA PHE A 4 -7.27 15.44 -15.26
C PHE A 4 -7.40 15.74 -16.76
N VAL A 5 -8.23 16.72 -17.13
CA VAL A 5 -8.49 17.06 -18.54
C VAL A 5 -7.41 17.96 -19.14
N SER A 6 -6.83 18.87 -18.36
CA SER A 6 -5.97 19.94 -18.89
C SER A 6 -4.48 19.78 -18.63
N THR A 7 -4.06 18.83 -17.78
CA THR A 7 -2.65 18.66 -17.41
C THR A 7 -1.97 17.63 -18.33
N ASP A 8 -0.77 17.96 -18.80
CA ASP A 8 0.09 17.06 -19.58
C ASP A 8 0.31 15.72 -18.87
N LEU A 9 0.37 14.63 -19.64
CA LEU A 9 0.29 13.26 -19.11
C LEU A 9 1.36 12.97 -18.05
N GLU A 10 2.58 13.46 -18.25
CA GLU A 10 3.71 13.30 -17.33
C GLU A 10 3.55 14.00 -15.98
N SER A 11 2.57 14.90 -15.84
CA SER A 11 2.23 15.60 -14.59
C SER A 11 0.79 15.33 -14.14
N ASN A 12 0.09 14.42 -14.82
CA ASN A 12 -1.30 14.13 -14.59
C ASN A 12 -1.47 13.02 -13.54
N ILE A 13 -1.67 13.42 -12.27
CA ILE A 13 -1.80 12.52 -11.12
C ILE A 13 -2.67 11.26 -11.38
N PRO A 14 -3.95 11.36 -11.82
CA PRO A 14 -4.74 10.18 -12.13
C PRO A 14 -4.14 9.26 -13.21
N VAL A 15 -3.54 9.84 -14.26
CA VAL A 15 -2.89 9.06 -15.33
C VAL A 15 -1.67 8.32 -14.82
N ILE A 16 -0.81 9.01 -14.05
CA ILE A 16 0.39 8.42 -13.47
C ILE A 16 0.02 7.26 -12.53
N LEU A 17 -0.96 7.46 -11.64
CA LEU A 17 -1.44 6.41 -10.74
C LEU A 17 -1.99 5.22 -11.53
N ALA A 18 -2.79 5.46 -12.57
CA ALA A 18 -3.32 4.38 -13.43
C ALA A 18 -2.20 3.59 -14.14
N LEU A 19 -1.16 4.27 -14.64
CA LEU A 19 -0.03 3.62 -15.32
C LEU A 19 0.83 2.82 -14.34
N ILE A 20 1.03 3.30 -13.11
CA ILE A 20 1.70 2.53 -12.04
C ILE A 20 0.87 1.29 -11.69
N GLY A 21 -0.45 1.41 -11.57
CA GLY A 21 -1.35 0.27 -11.35
C GLY A 21 -1.25 -0.77 -12.47
N ILE A 22 -1.29 -0.34 -13.73
CA ILE A 22 -1.10 -1.22 -14.90
C ILE A 22 0.27 -1.91 -14.85
N TRP A 23 1.32 -1.17 -14.48
CA TRP A 23 2.67 -1.74 -14.36
C TRP A 23 2.69 -2.92 -13.39
N TYR A 24 2.12 -2.76 -12.19
CA TYR A 24 2.10 -3.84 -11.21
C TYR A 24 1.11 -4.97 -11.55
N ASN A 25 -0.09 -4.63 -12.01
CA ASN A 25 -1.13 -5.60 -12.33
C ASN A 25 -0.77 -6.46 -13.55
N ASN A 26 -0.34 -5.83 -14.65
CA ASN A 26 -0.17 -6.52 -15.93
C ASN A 26 1.25 -7.06 -16.15
N PHE A 27 2.28 -6.46 -15.53
CA PHE A 27 3.67 -6.91 -15.72
C PHE A 27 4.24 -7.64 -14.50
N HIS A 28 3.92 -7.20 -13.28
CA HIS A 28 4.32 -7.90 -12.07
C HIS A 28 3.30 -8.94 -11.58
N GLY A 29 2.11 -8.99 -12.17
CA GLY A 29 1.06 -9.94 -11.80
C GLY A 29 0.50 -9.73 -10.38
N ALA A 30 0.60 -8.51 -9.85
CA ALA A 30 0.03 -8.19 -8.54
C ALA A 30 -1.51 -8.14 -8.65
N GLU A 31 -2.18 -9.13 -8.06
CA GLU A 31 -3.65 -9.27 -8.17
C GLU A 31 -4.44 -8.28 -7.30
N SER A 32 -3.79 -7.62 -6.34
CA SER A 32 -4.48 -6.76 -5.36
C SER A 32 -3.77 -5.44 -5.13
N GLU A 33 -4.54 -4.42 -4.77
CA GLU A 33 -4.06 -3.11 -4.36
C GLU A 33 -4.69 -2.75 -3.00
N ALA A 34 -3.85 -2.29 -2.08
CA ALA A 34 -4.28 -1.90 -0.74
C ALA A 34 -4.41 -0.38 -0.61
N ILE A 35 -5.57 0.10 -0.15
CA ILE A 35 -5.81 1.53 0.14
C ILE A 35 -5.78 1.74 1.65
N LEU A 36 -4.79 2.48 2.15
CA LEU A 36 -4.43 2.53 3.57
C LEU A 36 -4.47 3.99 4.09
N PRO A 37 -5.66 4.54 4.38
CA PRO A 37 -5.78 5.90 4.89
C PRO A 37 -5.39 5.98 6.37
N TYR A 38 -4.44 6.85 6.72
CA TYR A 38 -4.07 7.18 8.09
C TYR A 38 -4.97 8.29 8.62
N ASP A 39 -6.28 8.00 8.58
CA ASP A 39 -7.34 8.87 9.06
C ASP A 39 -8.57 8.01 9.39
N GLN A 40 -9.07 8.14 10.63
CA GLN A 40 -10.18 7.30 11.10
C GLN A 40 -11.53 7.70 10.50
N TYR A 41 -11.71 8.96 10.08
CA TYR A 41 -12.93 9.37 9.38
C TYR A 41 -13.03 8.69 8.00
N MET A 42 -11.89 8.34 7.40
CA MET A 42 -11.79 7.61 6.14
C MET A 42 -11.94 6.09 6.26
N HIS A 43 -12.41 5.54 7.39
CA HIS A 43 -12.49 4.09 7.61
C HIS A 43 -13.36 3.31 6.58
N ARG A 44 -14.23 3.98 5.82
CA ARG A 44 -15.03 3.37 4.73
C ARG A 44 -14.48 3.64 3.33
N PHE A 45 -13.36 4.35 3.22
CA PHE A 45 -12.82 4.82 1.94
C PHE A 45 -12.37 3.66 1.05
N ALA A 46 -11.65 2.67 1.59
CA ALA A 46 -11.27 1.48 0.83
C ALA A 46 -12.51 0.69 0.36
N ALA A 47 -13.52 0.53 1.22
CA ALA A 47 -14.77 -0.14 0.87
C ALA A 47 -15.57 0.61 -0.21
N TYR A 48 -15.51 1.94 -0.25
CA TYR A 48 -16.11 2.73 -1.33
C TYR A 48 -15.44 2.41 -2.68
N PHE A 49 -14.11 2.33 -2.72
CA PHE A 49 -13.38 2.01 -3.95
C PHE A 49 -13.36 0.52 -4.32
N GLN A 50 -13.71 -0.39 -3.40
CA GLN A 50 -14.03 -1.77 -3.77
C GLN A 50 -15.13 -1.79 -4.82
N GLN A 51 -16.25 -1.13 -4.55
CA GLN A 51 -17.30 -1.00 -5.56
C GLN A 51 -16.79 -0.16 -6.75
N GLY A 52 -16.28 1.04 -6.50
CA GLY A 52 -15.91 1.98 -7.56
C GLY A 52 -14.91 1.43 -8.59
N ASN A 53 -13.91 0.65 -8.15
CA ASN A 53 -12.89 0.08 -9.03
C ASN A 53 -13.29 -1.31 -9.52
N MET A 54 -13.63 -2.23 -8.62
CA MET A 54 -13.83 -3.65 -8.98
C MET A 54 -15.11 -3.85 -9.80
N GLU A 55 -16.19 -3.11 -9.52
CA GLU A 55 -17.41 -3.18 -10.33
C GLU A 55 -17.22 -2.54 -11.73
N SER A 56 -16.37 -1.51 -11.81
CA SER A 56 -16.04 -0.83 -13.06
C SER A 56 -15.16 -1.70 -13.96
N ASN A 57 -14.06 -2.22 -13.40
CA ASN A 57 -12.96 -2.81 -14.17
C ASN A 57 -12.83 -4.34 -14.02
N GLY A 58 -13.61 -4.98 -13.14
CA GLY A 58 -13.73 -6.43 -13.02
C GLY A 58 -14.48 -7.04 -14.20
N LYS A 59 -13.90 -6.93 -15.39
CA LYS A 59 -14.49 -7.29 -16.67
C LYS A 59 -13.55 -8.21 -17.44
N TYR A 60 -14.09 -9.03 -18.32
CA TYR A 60 -13.31 -9.97 -19.14
C TYR A 60 -13.60 -9.86 -20.64
N VAL A 61 -14.48 -8.94 -21.04
CA VAL A 61 -14.83 -8.68 -22.44
C VAL A 61 -14.49 -7.23 -22.76
N ASP A 62 -13.77 -7.00 -23.85
CA ASP A 62 -13.42 -5.67 -24.31
C ASP A 62 -14.58 -4.96 -25.03
N ARG A 63 -14.33 -3.74 -25.50
CA ARG A 63 -15.36 -2.93 -26.19
C ARG A 63 -15.77 -3.47 -27.56
N GLU A 64 -15.00 -4.39 -28.12
CA GLU A 64 -15.27 -5.03 -29.40
C GLU A 64 -16.04 -6.34 -29.22
N GLY A 65 -16.30 -6.76 -27.97
CA GLY A 65 -17.01 -7.99 -27.64
C GLY A 65 -16.10 -9.22 -27.58
N ASN A 66 -14.77 -9.03 -27.61
CA ASN A 66 -13.81 -10.13 -27.54
C ASN A 66 -13.42 -10.40 -26.08
N ALA A 67 -13.15 -11.66 -25.76
CA ALA A 67 -12.57 -12.02 -24.47
C ALA A 67 -11.13 -11.49 -24.38
N VAL A 68 -10.78 -10.86 -23.26
CA VAL A 68 -9.43 -10.32 -23.02
C VAL A 68 -8.43 -11.45 -22.73
N THR A 69 -7.17 -11.22 -23.11
CA THR A 69 -6.04 -12.14 -22.87
C THR A 69 -5.05 -11.62 -21.82
N TYR A 70 -5.45 -10.58 -21.08
CA TYR A 70 -4.65 -9.84 -20.12
C TYR A 70 -5.44 -9.60 -18.82
N GLN A 71 -4.74 -9.25 -17.74
CA GLN A 71 -5.36 -8.89 -16.46
C GLN A 71 -6.11 -7.55 -16.54
N THR A 72 -7.27 -7.46 -15.90
CA THR A 72 -8.11 -6.24 -15.86
C THR A 72 -8.08 -5.61 -14.47
N GLY A 73 -9.23 -5.37 -13.82
CA GLY A 73 -9.29 -4.70 -12.52
C GLY A 73 -8.67 -5.54 -11.40
N PRO A 74 -7.86 -4.94 -10.51
CA PRO A 74 -7.31 -5.63 -9.34
C PRO A 74 -8.35 -5.78 -8.23
N ILE A 75 -8.04 -6.62 -7.24
CA ILE A 75 -8.80 -6.73 -5.98
C ILE A 75 -8.42 -5.55 -5.07
N ILE A 76 -9.39 -4.70 -4.74
CA ILE A 76 -9.18 -3.58 -3.81
C ILE A 76 -9.53 -3.99 -2.38
N TRP A 77 -8.70 -3.60 -1.43
CA TRP A 77 -8.96 -3.82 0.00
C TRP A 77 -8.18 -2.84 0.87
N GLY A 78 -8.46 -2.82 2.17
CA GLY A 78 -7.73 -1.98 3.12
C GLY A 78 -8.54 -1.57 4.34
N GLU A 79 -7.83 -1.10 5.36
CA GLU A 79 -8.36 -0.57 6.62
C GLU A 79 -7.51 0.66 7.01
N PRO A 80 -8.06 1.60 7.80
CA PRO A 80 -7.31 2.77 8.18
C PRO A 80 -6.11 2.44 9.08
N GLY A 81 -5.06 3.25 8.97
CA GLY A 81 -3.92 3.23 9.88
C GLY A 81 -4.31 3.79 11.26
N THR A 82 -3.74 3.29 12.37
CA THR A 82 -2.73 2.21 12.47
C THR A 82 -3.34 0.81 12.62
N ASN A 83 -4.67 0.68 12.60
CA ASN A 83 -5.33 -0.61 12.82
C ASN A 83 -4.88 -1.69 11.83
N GLY A 84 -4.74 -1.33 10.54
CA GLY A 84 -4.22 -2.23 9.50
C GLY A 84 -2.80 -2.75 9.80
N GLN A 85 -1.96 -1.95 10.46
CA GLN A 85 -0.59 -2.34 10.82
C GLN A 85 -0.56 -3.55 11.76
N HIS A 86 -1.55 -3.64 12.64
CA HIS A 86 -1.66 -4.73 13.62
C HIS A 86 -2.53 -5.89 13.13
N ALA A 87 -3.03 -5.83 11.90
CA ALA A 87 -3.91 -6.85 11.33
C ALA A 87 -3.21 -7.66 10.23
N PHE A 88 -2.73 -6.99 9.18
CA PHE A 88 -2.29 -7.68 7.94
C PHE A 88 -0.96 -7.19 7.36
N TYR A 89 -0.34 -6.16 7.95
CA TYR A 89 0.96 -5.66 7.44
C TYR A 89 2.08 -6.69 7.54
N GLN A 90 1.97 -7.68 8.44
CA GLN A 90 2.88 -8.84 8.46
C GLN A 90 2.95 -9.54 7.10
N LEU A 91 1.80 -9.72 6.43
CA LEU A 91 1.75 -10.32 5.10
C LEU A 91 2.32 -9.37 4.03
N ILE A 92 2.09 -8.06 4.16
CA ILE A 92 2.62 -7.08 3.21
C ILE A 92 4.15 -7.02 3.29
N HIS A 93 4.73 -7.08 4.49
CA HIS A 93 6.18 -7.00 4.71
C HIS A 93 6.94 -8.31 4.45
N GLN A 94 6.41 -9.44 4.91
CA GLN A 94 7.14 -10.71 4.91
C GLN A 94 6.37 -11.86 4.26
N GLY A 95 5.25 -11.56 3.58
CA GLY A 95 4.52 -12.54 2.80
C GLY A 95 5.17 -12.80 1.44
N THR A 96 4.52 -13.66 0.66
CA THR A 96 4.99 -14.06 -0.67
C THR A 96 4.22 -13.38 -1.81
N LYS A 97 3.37 -12.40 -1.50
CA LYS A 97 2.55 -11.66 -2.47
C LYS A 97 3.03 -10.23 -2.56
N LEU A 98 3.25 -9.75 -3.77
CA LEU A 98 3.49 -8.33 -4.03
C LEU A 98 2.15 -7.58 -3.98
N ILE A 99 2.07 -6.55 -3.12
CA ILE A 99 0.85 -5.76 -2.92
C ILE A 99 1.23 -4.27 -3.02
N PRO A 100 0.93 -3.60 -4.15
CA PRO A 100 0.95 -2.14 -4.23
C PRO A 100 0.04 -1.53 -3.16
N CYS A 101 0.53 -0.47 -2.50
CA CYS A 101 -0.16 0.16 -1.38
C CYS A 101 -0.24 1.68 -1.55
N ASP A 102 -1.46 2.22 -1.51
CA ASP A 102 -1.73 3.65 -1.51
C ASP A 102 -1.89 4.16 -0.06
N PHE A 103 -0.86 4.85 0.41
CA PHE A 103 -0.84 5.50 1.72
C PHE A 103 -1.37 6.93 1.63
N ILE A 104 -2.41 7.26 2.39
CA ILE A 104 -3.05 8.59 2.37
C ILE A 104 -3.10 9.15 3.80
N ALA A 105 -2.69 10.40 4.02
CA ALA A 105 -2.80 11.04 5.33
C ALA A 105 -3.01 12.56 5.21
N PRO A 106 -3.83 13.18 6.08
CA PRO A 106 -3.88 14.63 6.19
C PRO A 106 -2.67 15.15 6.99
N ALA A 107 -2.13 16.31 6.59
CA ALA A 107 -1.06 16.97 7.34
C ALA A 107 -1.55 17.63 8.64
N ILE A 108 -2.86 17.87 8.76
CA ILE A 108 -3.49 18.55 9.89
C ILE A 108 -4.69 17.71 10.34
N SER A 109 -4.72 17.35 11.63
CA SER A 109 -5.88 16.66 12.22
C SER A 109 -7.01 17.64 12.55
N HIS A 110 -8.25 17.18 12.37
CA HIS A 110 -9.44 17.86 12.91
C HIS A 110 -9.60 17.68 14.43
N ASN A 111 -8.85 16.76 15.05
CA ASN A 111 -8.92 16.45 16.48
C ASN A 111 -7.53 16.64 17.11
N PRO A 112 -7.07 17.89 17.31
CA PRO A 112 -5.79 18.15 17.96
C PRO A 112 -5.84 17.65 19.41
N ALA A 113 -5.18 16.52 19.67
CA ALA A 113 -5.12 15.88 20.98
C ALA A 113 -3.69 15.44 21.28
N GLY A 114 -2.98 16.22 22.11
CA GLY A 114 -1.60 15.96 22.48
C GLY A 114 -0.69 15.73 21.27
N ASP A 115 0.09 14.67 21.32
CA ASP A 115 1.02 14.25 20.25
C ASP A 115 0.45 13.14 19.34
N HIS A 116 -0.87 12.87 19.41
CA HIS A 116 -1.50 11.75 18.68
C HIS A 116 -1.25 11.82 17.18
N HIS A 117 -1.46 12.99 16.57
CA HIS A 117 -1.30 13.14 15.12
C HIS A 117 0.18 13.05 14.70
N GLN A 118 1.11 13.52 15.52
CA GLN A 118 2.54 13.37 15.25
C GLN A 118 2.95 11.90 15.25
N LYS A 119 2.46 11.10 16.22
CA LYS A 119 2.67 9.65 16.27
C LYS A 119 2.00 8.91 15.11
N LEU A 120 0.81 9.36 14.69
CA LEU A 120 0.15 8.79 13.50
C LEU A 120 0.99 9.03 12.25
N MET A 121 1.51 10.25 12.07
CA MET A 121 2.35 10.60 10.93
C MET A 121 3.72 9.92 10.97
N SER A 122 4.33 9.73 12.14
CA SER A 122 5.58 8.97 12.24
C SER A 122 5.38 7.53 11.76
N ASN A 123 4.25 6.92 12.11
CA ASN A 123 3.87 5.59 11.62
C ASN A 123 3.60 5.58 10.11
N PHE A 124 2.89 6.58 9.57
CA PHE A 124 2.65 6.73 8.14
C PHE A 124 3.96 6.73 7.33
N PHE A 125 4.92 7.58 7.71
CA PHE A 125 6.20 7.69 7.01
C PHE A 125 7.05 6.41 7.17
N ALA A 126 7.17 5.90 8.41
CA ALA A 126 7.99 4.74 8.71
C ALA A 126 7.54 3.48 7.95
N GLN A 127 6.24 3.30 7.70
CA GLN A 127 5.75 2.13 6.97
C GLN A 127 6.17 2.13 5.50
N THR A 128 6.08 3.28 4.82
CA THR A 128 6.53 3.39 3.42
C THR A 128 8.04 3.22 3.30
N GLU A 129 8.82 3.71 4.27
CA GLU A 129 10.27 3.52 4.33
C GLU A 129 10.62 2.05 4.54
N ALA A 130 9.97 1.39 5.50
CA ALA A 130 10.20 -0.02 5.80
C ALA A 130 9.87 -0.93 4.59
N LEU A 131 8.78 -0.64 3.85
CA LEU A 131 8.42 -1.38 2.64
C LEU A 131 9.44 -1.20 1.51
N ALA A 132 9.98 0.02 1.36
CA ALA A 132 10.91 0.32 0.27
C ALA A 132 12.30 -0.29 0.51
N PHE A 133 12.78 -0.29 1.75
CA PHE A 133 14.18 -0.59 2.05
C PHE A 133 14.40 -1.89 2.84
N GLY A 134 13.36 -2.39 3.52
CA GLY A 134 13.47 -3.55 4.39
C GLY A 134 14.55 -3.40 5.47
N LYS A 135 15.09 -4.54 5.93
CA LYS A 135 16.24 -4.61 6.83
C LYS A 135 17.12 -5.79 6.41
N SER A 136 18.41 -5.56 6.23
CA SER A 136 19.34 -6.61 5.80
C SER A 136 19.65 -7.59 6.93
N GLU A 137 20.03 -8.82 6.56
CA GLU A 137 20.48 -9.86 7.49
C GLU A 137 21.64 -9.38 8.36
N GLU A 138 22.59 -8.62 7.80
CA GLU A 138 23.72 -8.04 8.53
C GLU A 138 23.25 -7.08 9.63
N THR A 139 22.33 -6.17 9.31
CA THR A 139 21.74 -5.25 10.30
C THR A 139 21.01 -6.01 11.41
N VAL A 140 20.25 -7.06 11.06
CA VAL A 140 19.55 -7.90 12.06
C VAL A 140 20.57 -8.58 12.99
N LYS A 141 21.63 -9.18 12.44
CA LYS A 141 22.68 -9.84 13.25
C LYS A 141 23.35 -8.86 14.21
N GLU A 142 23.70 -7.67 13.74
CA GLU A 142 24.29 -6.63 14.60
C GLU A 142 23.36 -6.21 15.75
N GLU A 143 22.07 -6.04 15.48
CA GLU A 143 21.07 -5.69 16.50
C GLU A 143 20.92 -6.80 17.54
N LEU A 144 20.88 -8.07 17.12
CA LEU A 144 20.77 -9.22 18.03
C LEU A 144 22.01 -9.35 18.92
N VAL A 145 23.21 -9.16 18.37
CA VAL A 145 24.46 -9.15 19.16
C VAL A 145 24.46 -8.01 20.17
N LYS A 146 24.06 -6.79 19.76
CA LYS A 146 23.93 -5.64 20.67
C LYS A 146 22.87 -5.88 21.77
N ALA A 147 21.83 -6.67 21.49
CA ALA A 147 20.83 -7.10 22.45
C ALA A 147 21.31 -8.23 23.39
N GLY A 148 22.57 -8.69 23.26
CA GLY A 148 23.18 -9.70 24.12
C GLY A 148 22.91 -11.14 23.72
N LYS A 149 22.45 -11.40 22.50
CA LYS A 149 22.22 -12.76 21.97
C LYS A 149 23.54 -13.46 21.65
N ASN A 150 23.60 -14.77 21.90
CA ASN A 150 24.77 -15.58 21.55
C ASN A 150 24.74 -16.00 20.06
N ALA A 151 25.85 -16.56 19.56
CA ALA A 151 25.99 -16.91 18.14
C ALA A 151 24.95 -17.95 17.65
N GLU A 152 24.54 -18.88 18.51
CA GLU A 152 23.53 -19.89 18.19
C GLU A 152 22.13 -19.26 18.09
N GLU A 153 21.80 -18.36 19.02
CA GLU A 153 20.54 -17.60 18.97
C GLU A 153 20.47 -16.67 17.76
N VAL A 154 21.59 -16.01 17.40
CA VAL A 154 21.65 -15.14 16.22
C VAL A 154 21.43 -15.95 14.93
N ALA A 155 22.09 -17.11 14.80
CA ALA A 155 21.97 -17.97 13.63
C ALA A 155 20.58 -18.64 13.48
N ALA A 156 19.81 -18.74 14.57
CA ALA A 156 18.47 -19.32 14.53
C ALA A 156 17.38 -18.30 14.16
N ILE A 157 17.65 -17.00 14.29
CA ILE A 157 16.68 -15.90 14.11
C ILE A 157 16.93 -15.13 12.81
N ALA A 158 18.20 -14.98 12.41
CA ALA A 158 18.62 -14.31 11.18
C ALA A 158 18.63 -15.28 9.99
#